data_AF-A0ABD6B9G7-F1
#
_entry.id   AF-A0ABD6B9G7-F1
#
_cell.length_a   1.000
_cell.length_b   1.000
_cell.length_c   1.000
_cell.angle_alpha   90.00
_cell.angle_beta   90.00
_cell.angle_gamma   90.00
#
_symmetry.space_group_name_H-M   'P 1'
#
loop_
_entity.id
_entity.type
_entity.pdbx_description
1 polymer ?
#
loop_
_entity_poly.entity_id
_entity_poly.type
_entity_poly.pdbx_seq_one_letter_code
_entity_poly.pdbx_strand_id
1 'polypeptide(L)'
;MVTRPELKEDGNYANGLAAAVLFVVLAAVFLTSNFGEAAGFAEDASLVAGIGYALMDLQTMSAVAVEGFLAAFEIIGLVLVVATVAAVTLARRQSDGSYVTALTDGGRKASDSEEPRSSERDEEVAD
;
A
#
# COMPACT_ATOMS: atom_id res chain seq x y z
N MET A 1 20.98 11.11 -40.94
CA MET A 1 20.93 12.58 -41.01
C MET A 1 19.90 13.05 -40.00
N VAL A 2 20.26 13.96 -39.10
CA VAL A 2 19.32 14.51 -38.11
C VAL A 2 18.76 15.83 -38.63
N THR A 3 17.44 15.89 -38.75
CA THR A 3 16.71 17.08 -39.17
C THR A 3 16.92 18.19 -38.14
N ARG A 4 17.16 19.41 -38.62
CA ARG A 4 17.41 20.58 -37.78
C ARG A 4 16.11 20.92 -37.02
N PRO A 5 16.15 21.19 -35.71
CA PRO A 5 14.97 21.64 -34.98
C PRO A 5 14.56 23.02 -35.50
N GLU A 6 13.37 23.09 -36.09
CA GLU A 6 12.74 24.34 -36.53
C GLU A 6 11.79 24.85 -35.44
N LEU A 7 11.85 26.15 -35.17
CA LEU A 7 10.95 26.82 -34.24
C LEU A 7 9.55 26.85 -34.85
N LYS A 8 8.54 26.45 -34.07
CA LYS A 8 7.13 26.57 -34.47
C LYS A 8 6.75 28.04 -34.45
N GLU A 9 6.81 28.67 -35.62
CA GLU A 9 6.50 30.11 -35.79
C GLU A 9 4.98 30.39 -35.75
N ASP A 10 4.14 29.37 -35.95
CA ASP A 10 2.67 29.44 -35.84
C ASP A 10 2.17 29.36 -34.38
N GLY A 11 2.78 30.15 -33.50
CA GLY A 11 2.47 30.16 -32.07
C GLY A 11 1.10 30.76 -31.77
N ASN A 12 0.26 30.06 -31.01
CA ASN A 12 -1.01 30.60 -30.53
C ASN A 12 -0.78 31.62 -29.39
N TYR A 13 -0.66 32.90 -29.75
CA TYR A 13 -0.49 34.00 -28.81
C TYR A 13 -1.65 34.18 -27.83
N ALA A 14 -2.85 33.68 -28.15
CA ALA A 14 -3.99 33.74 -27.24
C ALA A 14 -3.74 32.93 -25.97
N ASN A 15 -3.07 31.77 -26.07
CA ASN A 15 -2.71 30.96 -24.90
C ASN A 15 -1.67 31.66 -24.02
N GLY A 16 -0.69 32.32 -24.63
CA GLY A 16 0.31 33.11 -23.91
C GLY A 16 -0.32 34.30 -23.18
N LEU A 17 -1.24 35.01 -23.84
CA LEU A 17 -1.99 36.10 -23.22
C LEU A 17 -2.89 35.60 -22.08
N ALA A 18 -3.59 34.48 -22.27
CA ALA A 18 -4.41 33.86 -21.22
C ALA A 18 -3.58 33.49 -19.98
N ALA A 19 -2.38 32.94 -20.19
CA ALA A 19 -1.45 32.64 -19.10
C ALA A 19 -0.97 33.91 -18.37
N ALA A 20 -0.66 34.99 -19.10
CA ALA A 20 -0.28 36.27 -18.52
C ALA A 20 -1.42 36.89 -17.69
N VAL A 21 -2.65 36.82 -18.17
CA VAL A 21 -3.84 37.27 -17.43
C VAL A 21 -4.01 36.44 -16.15
N LEU A 22 -3.93 35.11 -16.23
CA LEU A 22 -4.01 34.24 -15.05
C LEU A 22 -2.89 34.56 -14.03
N PHE A 23 -1.67 34.82 -14.50
CA PHE A 23 -0.56 35.21 -13.65
C PHE A 23 -0.86 36.51 -12.91
N VAL A 24 -1.37 37.54 -13.60
CA VAL A 24 -1.74 38.82 -12.97
C VAL A 24 -2.85 38.61 -11.93
N VAL A 25 -3.84 37.76 -12.20
CA VAL A 25 -4.89 37.42 -11.23
C VAL A 25 -4.31 36.75 -9.99
N LEU A 26 -3.44 35.75 -10.16
CA LEU A 26 -2.80 35.07 -9.02
C LEU A 26 -1.89 36.01 -8.23
N ALA A 27 -1.12 36.86 -8.92
CA ALA A 27 -0.31 37.89 -8.28
C ALA A 27 -1.18 38.86 -7.47
N ALA A 28 -2.28 39.35 -8.05
CA ALA A 28 -3.23 40.20 -7.34
C ALA A 28 -3.79 39.50 -6.11
N VAL A 29 -4.21 38.24 -6.20
CA VAL A 29 -4.70 37.45 -5.06
C VAL A 29 -3.61 37.33 -3.98
N PHE A 30 -2.38 36.97 -4.32
CA PHE A 30 -1.32 36.79 -3.32
C PHE A 30 -0.88 38.10 -2.66
N LEU A 31 -0.84 39.21 -3.40
CA LEU A 31 -0.49 40.52 -2.85
C LEU A 31 -1.62 41.14 -2.01
N THR A 32 -2.88 40.78 -2.29
CA THR A 32 -4.04 41.34 -1.58
C THR A 32 -4.60 40.42 -0.49
N SER A 33 -4.23 39.14 -0.51
CA SER A 33 -4.65 38.19 0.52
C SER A 33 -3.95 38.48 1.84
N ASN A 34 -4.73 38.62 2.89
CA ASN A 34 -4.26 38.67 4.27
C ASN A 34 -4.74 37.42 4.98
N PHE A 35 -3.80 36.66 5.57
CA PHE A 35 -4.11 35.44 6.33
C PHE A 35 -4.42 35.71 7.81
N GLY A 36 -4.36 36.97 8.25
CA GLY A 36 -4.61 37.34 9.65
C GLY A 36 -3.52 36.83 10.59
N GLU A 37 -3.81 36.82 11.90
CA GLU A 37 -2.95 36.21 12.91
C GLU A 37 -2.87 34.69 12.66
N ALA A 38 -1.69 34.10 12.80
CA ALA A 38 -1.51 32.66 12.70
C ALA A 38 -2.27 31.96 13.84
N ALA A 39 -3.49 31.51 13.56
CA ALA A 39 -4.31 30.76 14.50
C ALA A 39 -3.96 29.28 14.43
N GLY A 40 -3.38 28.75 15.52
CA GLY A 40 -3.30 27.31 15.74
C GLY A 40 -4.65 26.71 16.13
N PHE A 41 -4.71 25.38 16.25
CA PHE A 41 -5.84 24.73 16.91
C PHE A 41 -5.84 25.05 18.41
N ALA A 42 -7.02 25.00 19.05
CA ALA A 42 -7.13 25.15 20.50
C ALA A 42 -6.25 24.09 21.22
N GLU A 43 -5.73 24.41 22.41
CA GLU A 43 -4.84 23.49 23.16
C GLU A 43 -5.47 22.12 23.39
N ASP A 44 -6.79 22.06 23.57
CA ASP A 44 -7.53 20.81 23.80
C ASP A 44 -8.00 20.11 22.51
N ALA A 45 -7.73 20.69 21.34
CA ALA A 45 -8.18 20.14 20.06
C ALA A 45 -7.19 19.07 19.55
N SER A 46 -7.53 17.80 19.74
CA SER A 46 -6.73 16.69 19.23
C SER A 46 -7.04 16.38 17.76
N LEU A 47 -6.08 16.67 16.86
CA LEU A 47 -6.16 16.29 15.44
C LEU A 47 -6.20 14.77 15.25
N VAL A 48 -5.47 14.02 16.07
CA VAL A 48 -5.46 12.56 16.00
C VAL A 48 -6.84 12.00 16.33
N ALA A 49 -7.51 12.56 17.35
CA ALA A 49 -8.89 12.19 17.66
C ALA A 49 -9.84 12.57 16.52
N GLY A 50 -9.69 13.78 15.96
CA GLY A 50 -10.47 14.22 14.80
C GLY A 50 -10.36 13.28 13.60
N ILE A 51 -9.15 12.80 13.28
CA ILE A 51 -8.93 11.79 12.23
C ILE A 51 -9.64 10.47 12.59
N GLY A 52 -9.52 10.01 13.83
CA GLY A 52 -10.22 8.80 14.29
C GLY A 52 -11.75 8.92 14.15
N TYR A 53 -12.31 10.06 14.54
CA TYR A 53 -13.74 10.35 14.39
C TYR A 53 -14.17 10.41 12.92
N ALA A 54 -13.36 11.03 12.06
CA ALA A 54 -13.60 11.13 10.62
C ALA A 54 -13.65 9.75 9.94
N LEU A 55 -12.79 8.82 10.36
CA LEU A 55 -12.77 7.43 9.84
C LEU A 55 -14.02 6.64 10.24
N MET A 56 -14.65 6.98 11.36
CA MET A 56 -15.78 6.23 11.94
C MET A 56 -17.14 6.94 11.75
N ASP A 57 -17.20 8.02 10.95
CA ASP A 57 -18.40 8.84 10.74
C ASP A 57 -18.94 9.49 12.04
N LEU A 58 -18.03 9.93 12.91
CA LEU A 58 -18.31 10.57 14.20
C LEU A 58 -17.90 12.04 14.24
N GLN A 59 -18.00 12.76 13.12
CA GLN A 59 -17.46 14.12 12.96
C GLN A 59 -18.01 15.10 14.01
N THR A 60 -19.22 14.87 14.53
CA THR A 60 -19.86 15.67 15.58
C THR A 60 -19.13 15.66 16.92
N MET A 61 -18.23 14.68 17.14
CA MET A 61 -17.39 14.57 18.34
C MET A 61 -16.03 15.27 18.18
N SER A 62 -15.71 15.74 16.97
CA SER A 62 -14.43 16.38 16.69
C SER A 62 -14.44 17.85 17.11
N ALA A 63 -13.39 18.28 17.81
CA ALA A 63 -13.15 19.68 18.13
C ALA A 63 -12.77 20.53 16.90
N VAL A 64 -12.40 19.87 15.80
CA VAL A 64 -12.01 20.49 14.53
C VAL A 64 -12.96 20.03 13.43
N ALA A 65 -13.32 20.91 12.50
CA ALA A 65 -14.10 20.52 11.33
C ALA A 65 -13.37 19.45 10.52
N VAL A 66 -14.00 18.29 10.36
CA VAL A 66 -13.48 17.14 9.61
C VAL A 66 -14.59 16.57 8.72
N GLU A 67 -14.19 16.03 7.58
CA GLU A 67 -15.08 15.33 6.66
C GLU A 67 -15.18 13.83 7.00
N GLY A 68 -16.26 13.18 6.60
CA GLY A 68 -16.42 11.74 6.78
C GLY A 68 -15.58 10.92 5.78
N PHE A 69 -14.86 9.92 6.28
CA PHE A 69 -14.02 9.02 5.47
C PHE A 69 -14.37 7.54 5.64
N LEU A 70 -15.51 7.23 6.24
CA LEU A 70 -15.93 5.85 6.54
C LEU A 70 -15.93 4.96 5.28
N ALA A 71 -16.47 5.47 4.16
CA ALA A 71 -16.49 4.71 2.92
C ALA A 71 -15.09 4.36 2.42
N ALA A 72 -14.16 5.31 2.45
CA ALA A 72 -12.78 5.09 2.03
C ALA A 72 -12.06 4.09 2.96
N PHE A 73 -12.26 4.22 4.27
CA PHE A 73 -11.73 3.30 5.27
C PHE A 73 -12.20 1.87 5.01
N GLU A 74 -13.50 1.67 4.79
CA GLU A 74 -14.08 0.35 4.55
C GLU A 74 -13.63 -0.25 3.21
N ILE A 75 -13.54 0.56 2.14
CA ILE A 75 -13.02 0.10 0.85
C ILE A 75 -11.58 -0.39 0.99
N ILE A 76 -10.72 0.35 1.70
CA ILE A 76 -9.34 -0.06 1.94
C ILE A 76 -9.32 -1.37 2.75
N GLY A 77 -10.12 -1.46 3.81
CA GLY A 77 -10.27 -2.68 4.61
C GLY A 77 -10.66 -3.90 3.76
N LEU A 78 -11.70 -3.74 2.94
CA LEU A 78 -12.16 -4.77 2.00
C LEU A 78 -11.05 -5.20 1.03
N VAL A 79 -10.35 -4.24 0.43
CA VAL A 79 -9.24 -4.51 -0.49
C VAL A 79 -8.12 -5.27 0.22
N LEU A 80 -7.77 -4.87 1.45
CA LEU A 80 -6.73 -5.55 2.24
C LEU A 80 -7.12 -6.99 2.60
N VAL A 81 -8.39 -7.23 2.96
CA VAL A 81 -8.90 -8.59 3.21
C VAL A 81 -8.79 -9.45 1.95
N VAL A 82 -9.29 -8.94 0.82
CA VAL A 82 -9.22 -9.64 -0.47
C VAL A 82 -7.77 -9.91 -0.89
N ALA A 83 -6.89 -8.91 -0.74
CA ALA A 83 -5.48 -9.03 -1.06
C ALA A 83 -4.79 -10.09 -0.20
N THR A 84 -5.12 -10.16 1.10
CA THR A 84 -4.59 -11.16 2.01
C THR A 84 -5.05 -12.57 1.62
N VAL A 85 -6.34 -12.74 1.32
CA VAL A 85 -6.89 -14.02 0.85
C VAL A 85 -6.27 -14.44 -0.48
N ALA A 86 -6.10 -13.51 -1.41
CA ALA A 86 -5.47 -13.74 -2.70
C ALA A 86 -3.99 -14.14 -2.54
N ALA A 87 -3.25 -13.43 -1.69
CA ALA A 87 -1.84 -13.74 -1.41
C ALA A 87 -1.68 -15.14 -0.80
N VAL A 88 -2.51 -15.50 0.18
CA VAL A 88 -2.49 -16.84 0.79
C VAL A 88 -2.89 -17.92 -0.22
N THR A 89 -3.92 -17.68 -1.03
CA THR A 89 -4.36 -18.63 -2.05
C THR A 89 -3.29 -18.84 -3.13
N LEU A 90 -2.63 -17.77 -3.57
CA LEU A 90 -1.57 -17.83 -4.57
C LEU A 90 -0.28 -18.46 -4.03
N ALA A 91 0.01 -18.28 -2.74
CA ALA A 91 1.17 -18.90 -2.10
C ALA A 91 1.03 -20.43 -1.96
N ARG A 92 -0.21 -20.96 -1.95
CA ARG A 92 -0.45 -22.41 -1.88
C ARG A 92 -0.09 -23.07 -3.22
N ARG A 93 0.90 -23.96 -3.21
CA ARG A 93 1.24 -24.79 -4.36
C ARG A 93 0.44 -26.09 -4.31
N GLN A 94 -0.15 -26.47 -5.44
CA GLN A 94 -0.72 -27.80 -5.62
C GLN A 94 0.33 -28.68 -6.32
N SER A 95 0.63 -29.83 -5.73
CA SER A 95 1.41 -30.91 -6.37
C SER A 95 0.59 -32.19 -6.26
N ASP A 96 0.42 -32.89 -7.38
CA ASP A 96 -0.29 -34.18 -7.48
C ASP A 96 -1.68 -34.20 -6.84
N GLY A 97 -2.47 -33.14 -7.06
CA GLY A 97 -3.85 -33.07 -6.56
C GLY A 97 -3.99 -32.82 -5.05
N SER A 98 -2.87 -32.61 -4.34
CA SER A 98 -2.84 -32.25 -2.92
C SER A 98 -2.31 -30.83 -2.72
N TYR A 99 -2.92 -30.07 -1.81
CA TYR A 99 -2.41 -28.77 -1.39
C TYR A 99 -1.18 -29.00 -0.50
N VAL A 100 0.01 -28.74 -1.03
CA VAL A 100 1.26 -28.87 -0.26
C VAL A 100 1.57 -27.52 0.38
N THR A 101 1.50 -27.45 1.71
CA THR A 101 1.99 -26.26 2.43
C THR A 101 3.50 -26.21 2.26
N ALA A 102 4.01 -25.10 1.74
CA ALA A 102 5.44 -24.81 1.71
C ALA A 102 5.94 -24.52 3.14
N LEU A 103 5.97 -25.53 4.01
CA LEU A 103 6.85 -25.46 5.16
C LEU A 103 8.27 -25.54 4.61
N THR A 104 8.96 -24.40 4.60
CA THR A 104 10.42 -24.41 4.62
C THR A 104 10.82 -25.19 5.88
N ASP A 105 11.50 -26.33 5.73
CA ASP A 105 11.95 -27.15 6.88
C ASP A 105 12.97 -26.41 7.78
N GLY A 106 13.45 -25.24 7.34
CA GLY A 106 14.41 -24.44 8.09
C GLY A 106 15.84 -24.95 7.91
N GLY A 107 16.11 -25.73 6.86
CA GLY A 107 17.46 -26.06 6.43
C GLY A 107 18.15 -27.12 7.28
N ARG A 108 17.43 -28.05 7.91
CA ARG A 108 18.08 -29.20 8.52
C ARG A 108 18.29 -30.28 7.47
N LYS A 109 19.54 -30.45 7.05
CA LYS A 109 19.97 -31.68 6.36
C LYS A 109 19.53 -32.85 7.23
N ALA A 110 18.61 -33.65 6.71
CA ALA A 110 18.43 -35.01 7.17
C ALA A 110 19.79 -35.70 7.00
N SER A 111 20.49 -35.89 8.12
CA SER A 111 21.66 -36.76 8.16
C SER A 111 21.20 -38.16 7.77
N ASP A 112 21.99 -38.74 6.86
CA ASP A 112 21.82 -40.03 6.21
C ASP A 112 21.10 -41.09 7.04
N SER A 113 20.13 -41.70 6.38
CA SER A 113 19.90 -43.14 6.34
C SER A 113 21.09 -44.00 6.79
N GLU A 114 20.98 -44.56 7.99
CA GLU A 114 21.49 -45.90 8.26
C GLU A 114 20.28 -46.85 8.30
N GLU A 115 19.99 -47.42 7.13
CA GLU A 115 19.12 -48.57 6.98
C GLU A 115 19.79 -49.85 7.55
N PRO A 116 18.99 -50.90 7.84
CA PRO A 116 19.24 -51.87 8.90
C PRO A 116 20.20 -52.98 8.46
N ARG A 117 21.13 -53.37 9.34
CA ARG A 117 21.78 -54.68 9.25
C ARG A 117 20.95 -55.72 9.99
N SER A 118 20.05 -56.36 9.26
CA SER A 118 19.67 -57.74 9.55
C SER A 118 20.89 -58.63 9.35
N SER A 119 21.36 -59.27 10.42
CA SER A 119 22.16 -60.49 10.28
C SER A 119 21.19 -61.66 10.36
N GLU A 120 21.10 -62.38 9.23
CA GLU A 120 20.37 -63.62 9.07
C GLU A 120 20.62 -64.65 10.18
N ARG A 121 19.59 -65.46 10.39
CA ARG A 121 19.59 -66.73 11.12
C ARG A 121 20.47 -67.74 10.38
N ASP A 122 21.25 -68.51 11.13
CA ASP A 122 21.58 -69.88 10.76
C ASP A 122 21.20 -70.81 11.93
N GLU A 123 20.25 -71.69 11.65
CA GLU A 123 20.03 -72.94 12.38
C GLU A 123 21.27 -73.83 12.20
N GLU A 124 21.81 -74.39 13.29
CA GLU A 124 22.60 -75.62 13.19
C GLU A 124 22.19 -76.60 14.30
N VAL A 125 21.96 -77.82 13.84
CA VAL A 125 21.49 -79.03 14.51
C VAL A 125 22.68 -79.82 15.07
N ALA A 126 22.41 -80.68 16.08
CA ALA A 126 23.25 -81.72 16.72
C ALA A 126 23.91 -81.26 18.04
N ASP A 127 23.85 -81.99 19.17
CA ASP A 127 23.61 -83.42 19.47
C ASP A 127 22.94 -83.52 20.87
#